data_AF-A0A960SNY7-F1
#
_entry.id   AF-A0A960SNY7-F1
#
_cell.length_a   1.000
_cell.length_b   1.000
_cell.length_c   1.000
_cell.angle_alpha   90.00
_cell.angle_beta   90.00
_cell.angle_gamma   90.00
#
_symmetry.space_group_name_H-M   'P 1'
#
loop_
_entity.id
_entity.type
_entity.pdbx_description
1 polymer ?
#
loop_
_entity_poly.entity_id
_entity_poly.type
_entity_poly.pdbx_seq_one_letter_code
_entity_poly.pdbx_strand_id
1 'polypeptide(L)'
;MALLTAGLLLQADDWPRLGGVEGRGYSTETGVARTWPKDGPSMLWSVEVGTGFAGPAVYDGRVYLLDREADRADVLRCLALESGQELWRETTDAPGRLEYDGSRNVPTVTPDFVFTVGPFGHFRCYDRKTHAPRWSCHLVDDFKDPDIDHPEEPQTRAETLARTQLPRWGMTQAP
;
A
#
# COMPACT_ATOMS: atom_id res chain seq x y z
N MET A 1 49.91 12.57 0.38
CA MET A 1 48.67 13.27 0.01
C MET A 1 47.63 12.20 -0.27
N ALA A 2 46.82 11.83 0.72
CA ALA A 2 45.79 10.80 0.57
C ALA A 2 44.52 11.45 0.02
N LEU A 3 44.08 11.02 -1.16
CA LEU A 3 42.80 11.43 -1.71
C LEU A 3 41.68 10.67 -0.98
N LEU A 4 40.92 11.40 -0.16
CA LEU A 4 39.62 10.95 0.34
C LEU A 4 38.63 11.01 -0.82
N THR A 5 38.33 9.86 -1.43
CA THR A 5 37.15 9.71 -2.28
C THR A 5 35.91 9.73 -1.39
N ALA A 6 35.28 10.89 -1.29
CA ALA A 6 33.91 10.99 -0.80
C ALA A 6 33.01 10.27 -1.81
N GLY A 7 32.62 9.03 -1.51
CA GLY A 7 31.57 8.36 -2.26
C GLY A 7 30.28 9.14 -2.07
N LEU A 8 29.74 9.75 -3.13
CA LEU A 8 28.36 10.19 -3.11
C LEU A 8 27.50 8.92 -2.92
N LEU A 9 26.88 8.80 -1.75
CA LEU A 9 25.75 7.90 -1.59
C LEU A 9 24.63 8.48 -2.46
N LEU A 10 24.46 7.91 -3.65
CA LEU A 10 23.26 8.11 -4.44
C LEU A 10 22.11 7.48 -3.64
N GLN A 11 21.39 8.32 -2.91
CA GLN A 11 20.17 7.92 -2.23
C GLN A 11 19.06 7.98 -3.27
N ALA A 12 18.51 6.81 -3.61
CA ALA A 12 17.35 6.74 -4.49
C ALA A 12 16.16 7.47 -3.86
N ASP A 13 15.32 8.07 -4.70
CA ASP A 13 14.10 8.76 -4.28
C ASP A 13 13.07 7.79 -3.66
N ASP A 14 12.32 8.31 -2.69
CA ASP A 14 11.22 7.60 -2.07
C ASP A 14 10.01 7.43 -3.02
N TRP A 15 9.15 6.45 -2.72
CA TRP A 15 7.85 6.25 -3.37
C TRP A 15 6.75 6.05 -2.30
N PRO A 16 6.41 7.10 -1.53
CA PRO A 16 5.67 6.94 -0.26
C PRO A 16 4.20 6.55 -0.40
N ARG A 17 3.63 6.59 -1.60
CA ARG A 17 2.20 6.38 -1.86
C ARG A 17 1.97 6.02 -3.33
N LEU A 18 0.74 5.65 -3.67
CA LEU A 18 0.33 5.49 -5.06
C LEU A 18 0.66 6.76 -5.86
N GLY A 19 1.35 6.58 -7.00
CA GLY A 19 1.78 7.67 -7.86
C GLY A 19 3.06 8.40 -7.41
N GLY A 20 3.74 7.94 -6.36
CA GLY A 20 5.00 8.51 -5.88
C GLY A 20 4.84 9.80 -5.08
N VAL A 21 5.95 10.50 -4.83
CA VAL A 21 6.00 11.72 -4.01
C VAL A 21 5.01 12.77 -4.52
N GLU A 22 5.02 13.04 -5.83
CA GLU A 22 4.14 14.03 -6.46
C GLU A 22 2.74 13.48 -6.81
N GLY A 23 2.49 12.18 -6.65
CA GLY A 23 1.22 11.54 -7.02
C GLY A 23 0.95 11.50 -8.54
N ARG A 24 2.00 11.63 -9.37
CA ARG A 24 1.91 11.71 -10.84
C ARG A 24 2.19 10.39 -11.56
N GLY A 25 2.69 9.38 -10.87
CA GLY A 25 2.95 8.07 -11.44
C GLY A 25 4.21 7.97 -12.31
N TYR A 26 5.16 8.90 -12.16
CA TYR A 26 6.48 8.79 -12.79
C TYR A 26 7.60 9.06 -11.77
N SER A 27 8.77 8.50 -12.04
CA SER A 27 10.01 8.74 -11.28
C SER A 27 10.88 9.77 -12.01
N THR A 28 11.52 10.65 -11.23
CA THR A 28 12.55 11.59 -11.69
C THR A 28 13.93 10.97 -11.80
N GLU A 29 14.09 9.71 -11.34
CA GLU A 29 15.34 8.98 -11.38
C GLU A 29 15.91 8.87 -12.79
N THR A 30 17.23 9.03 -12.88
CA THR A 30 17.98 8.94 -14.13
C THR A 30 19.02 7.83 -14.03
N GLY A 31 19.69 7.48 -15.14
CA GLY A 31 20.64 6.37 -15.15
C GLY A 31 20.00 4.98 -15.11
N VAL A 32 18.67 4.88 -15.21
CA VAL A 32 17.96 3.62 -15.38
C VAL A 32 18.30 2.96 -16.72
N ALA A 33 18.47 1.65 -16.71
CA ALA A 33 18.78 0.88 -17.92
C ALA A 33 17.69 1.07 -18.98
N ARG A 34 18.10 1.41 -20.21
CA ARG A 34 17.19 1.49 -21.38
C ARG A 34 17.07 0.17 -22.14
N THR A 35 18.02 -0.73 -21.93
CA THR A 35 18.05 -2.07 -22.49
C THR A 35 18.54 -3.04 -21.43
N TRP A 36 17.92 -4.21 -21.36
CA TRP A 36 18.34 -5.28 -20.47
C TRP A 36 19.31 -6.23 -21.17
N PRO A 37 20.20 -6.90 -20.41
CA PRO A 37 20.91 -8.08 -20.90
C PRO A 37 19.94 -9.17 -21.38
N LYS A 38 20.44 -10.13 -22.16
CA LYS A 38 19.63 -11.26 -22.67
C LYS A 38 18.91 -12.02 -21.55
N ASP A 39 19.55 -12.16 -20.40
CA ASP A 39 19.03 -12.89 -19.24
C ASP A 39 18.26 -11.98 -18.26
N GLY A 40 18.05 -10.70 -18.59
CA GLY A 40 17.33 -9.72 -17.77
C GLY A 40 18.19 -9.05 -16.68
N PRO A 41 17.58 -8.17 -15.85
CA PRO A 41 18.22 -7.66 -14.65
C PRO A 41 18.49 -8.78 -13.64
N SER A 42 19.55 -8.64 -12.85
CA SER A 42 19.77 -9.48 -11.68
C SER A 42 18.65 -9.29 -10.65
N MET A 43 18.01 -10.38 -10.23
CA MET A 43 17.11 -10.36 -9.08
C MET A 43 17.92 -10.14 -7.80
N LEU A 44 17.66 -9.05 -7.08
CA LEU A 44 18.36 -8.73 -5.84
C LEU A 44 17.82 -9.56 -4.67
N TRP A 45 16.50 -9.64 -4.54
CA TRP A 45 15.81 -10.45 -3.55
C TRP A 45 14.36 -10.69 -3.96
N SER A 46 13.72 -11.67 -3.34
CA SER A 46 12.28 -11.93 -3.43
C SER A 46 11.77 -12.44 -2.08
N VAL A 47 10.51 -12.15 -1.79
CA VAL A 47 9.83 -12.62 -0.56
C VAL A 47 8.46 -13.15 -0.92
N GLU A 48 8.05 -14.22 -0.24
CA GLU A 48 6.68 -14.71 -0.31
C GLU A 48 5.79 -13.84 0.59
N VAL A 49 4.64 -13.43 0.04
CA VAL A 49 3.63 -12.64 0.74
C VAL A 49 2.26 -13.28 0.50
N GLY A 50 1.28 -12.85 1.28
CA GLY A 50 -0.12 -13.20 1.12
C GLY A 50 -0.73 -12.63 -0.16
N THR A 51 -2.02 -12.89 -0.36
CA THR A 51 -2.73 -12.50 -1.58
C THR A 51 -2.94 -10.99 -1.62
N GLY A 52 -2.86 -10.38 -2.79
CA GLY A 52 -3.05 -8.95 -2.97
C GLY A 52 -2.64 -8.46 -4.35
N PHE A 53 -3.19 -7.31 -4.73
CA PHE A 53 -2.74 -6.51 -5.88
C PHE A 53 -2.15 -5.16 -5.43
N ALA A 54 -1.98 -4.95 -4.13
CA ALA A 54 -1.36 -3.75 -3.59
C ALA A 54 0.08 -3.61 -4.10
N GLY A 55 0.38 -2.44 -4.67
CA GLY A 55 1.76 -2.04 -4.90
C GLY A 55 2.47 -1.68 -3.58
N PRO A 56 3.80 -1.77 -3.53
CA PRO A 56 4.58 -1.33 -2.38
C PRO A 56 4.68 0.20 -2.33
N ALA A 57 4.76 0.75 -1.12
CA ALA A 57 5.27 2.09 -0.87
C ALA A 57 6.71 2.00 -0.33
N VAL A 58 7.60 2.88 -0.79
CA VAL A 58 8.99 2.92 -0.35
C VAL A 58 9.26 4.24 0.34
N TYR A 59 9.84 4.21 1.53
CA TYR A 59 10.25 5.43 2.24
C TYR A 59 11.44 5.13 3.16
N ASP A 60 12.52 5.90 3.08
CA ASP A 60 13.69 5.83 3.98
C ASP A 60 14.23 4.39 4.10
N GLY A 61 14.53 3.79 2.94
CA GLY A 61 15.10 2.44 2.84
C GLY A 61 14.17 1.30 3.26
N ARG A 62 12.86 1.57 3.44
CA ARG A 62 11.87 0.57 3.86
C ARG A 62 10.76 0.41 2.83
N VAL A 63 10.32 -0.82 2.64
CA VAL A 63 9.22 -1.21 1.76
C VAL A 63 8.00 -1.55 2.62
N TYR A 64 6.90 -0.85 2.38
CA TYR A 64 5.61 -1.05 3.05
C TYR A 64 4.63 -1.70 2.09
N LEU A 65 4.06 -2.84 2.48
CA LEU A 65 3.12 -3.60 1.67
C LEU A 65 1.93 -4.04 2.51
N LEU A 66 0.73 -3.96 1.95
CA LEU A 66 -0.47 -4.50 2.56
C LEU A 66 -0.96 -5.71 1.76
N ASP A 67 -0.87 -6.89 2.34
CA ASP A 67 -1.34 -8.16 1.78
C ASP A 67 -2.45 -8.79 2.63
N ARG A 68 -3.00 -9.92 2.17
CA ARG A 68 -3.99 -10.70 2.90
C ARG A 68 -3.53 -12.10 3.24
N GLU A 69 -3.83 -12.51 4.46
CA GLU A 69 -3.83 -13.90 4.87
C GLU A 69 -5.20 -14.52 4.61
N ALA A 70 -5.38 -15.03 3.39
CA ALA A 70 -6.60 -15.69 2.93
C ALA A 70 -7.87 -14.86 3.30
N ASP A 71 -8.90 -15.53 3.83
CA ASP A 71 -10.17 -14.92 4.20
C ASP A 71 -10.18 -14.43 5.67
N ARG A 72 -9.00 -14.20 6.28
CA ARG A 72 -8.89 -13.94 7.73
C ARG A 72 -8.47 -12.51 8.07
N ALA A 73 -7.38 -12.02 7.47
CA ALA A 73 -6.70 -10.85 8.01
C ALA A 73 -5.96 -10.02 6.95
N ASP A 74 -5.93 -8.71 7.18
CA ASP A 74 -5.03 -7.75 6.53
C ASP A 74 -3.67 -7.77 7.24
N VAL A 75 -2.58 -7.78 6.48
CA VAL A 75 -1.21 -7.78 7.02
C VAL A 75 -0.44 -6.61 6.42
N LEU A 76 -0.06 -5.65 7.27
CA LEU A 76 0.88 -4.60 6.91
C LEU A 76 2.30 -5.09 7.20
N ARG A 77 3.14 -5.16 6.18
CA ARG A 77 4.55 -5.55 6.27
C ARG A 77 5.45 -4.35 6.09
N CYS A 78 6.57 -4.36 6.80
CA CYS A 78 7.70 -3.47 6.56
C CYS A 78 8.95 -4.31 6.30
N LEU A 79 9.53 -4.17 5.12
CA LEU A 79 10.73 -4.88 4.70
C LEU A 79 11.90 -3.90 4.54
N ALA A 80 13.13 -4.37 4.74
CA ALA A 80 14.33 -3.63 4.35
C ALA A 80 14.46 -3.63 2.82
N LEU A 81 14.59 -2.45 2.21
CA LEU A 81 14.71 -2.32 0.74
C LEU A 81 15.93 -3.04 0.18
N GLU A 82 17.02 -3.08 0.95
CA GLU A 82 18.31 -3.62 0.52
C GLU A 82 18.34 -5.16 0.46
N SER A 83 17.56 -5.82 1.30
CA SER A 83 17.65 -7.28 1.49
C SER A 83 16.32 -8.02 1.39
N GLY A 84 15.19 -7.32 1.41
CA GLY A 84 13.86 -7.93 1.53
C GLY A 84 13.55 -8.48 2.92
N GLN A 85 14.45 -8.33 3.91
CA GLN A 85 14.21 -8.83 5.27
C GLN A 85 12.98 -8.15 5.89
N GLU A 86 12.05 -8.94 6.40
CA GLU A 86 10.92 -8.41 7.18
C GLU A 86 11.43 -7.82 8.50
N LEU A 87 11.26 -6.51 8.65
CA LEU A 87 11.64 -5.75 9.84
C LEU A 87 10.54 -5.84 10.91
N TRP A 88 9.29 -5.75 10.48
CA TRP A 88 8.11 -5.93 11.31
C TRP A 88 6.87 -6.17 10.44
N ARG A 89 5.82 -6.68 11.06
CA ARG A 89 4.48 -6.76 10.48
C ARG A 89 3.40 -6.53 11.53
N GLU A 90 2.27 -6.01 11.09
CA GLU A 90 1.07 -5.81 11.90
C GLU A 90 -0.12 -6.50 11.22
N THR A 91 -0.84 -7.31 11.99
CA THR A 91 -1.98 -8.09 11.49
C THR A 91 -3.28 -7.53 12.05
N THR A 92 -4.24 -7.27 11.16
CA THR A 92 -5.59 -6.85 11.53
C THR A 92 -6.58 -7.94 11.15
N ASP A 93 -7.29 -8.48 12.13
CA ASP A 93 -8.39 -9.39 11.87
C ASP A 93 -9.44 -8.68 11.00
N ALA A 94 -9.70 -9.25 9.84
CA ALA A 94 -10.59 -8.74 8.81
C ALA A 94 -11.24 -9.92 8.08
N PRO A 95 -12.05 -10.72 8.81
CA PRO A 95 -12.58 -11.98 8.30
C PRO A 95 -13.59 -11.74 7.18
N GLY A 96 -13.48 -12.52 6.12
CA GLY A 96 -14.38 -12.46 4.98
C GLY A 96 -13.67 -12.81 3.69
N ARG A 97 -14.44 -13.35 2.75
CA ARG A 97 -13.97 -13.66 1.41
C ARG A 97 -14.24 -12.49 0.48
N LEU A 98 -13.23 -12.12 -0.30
CA LEU A 98 -13.34 -11.14 -1.37
C LEU A 98 -13.59 -11.86 -2.70
N GLU A 99 -14.20 -11.17 -3.66
CA GLU A 99 -14.34 -11.68 -5.03
C GLU A 99 -13.02 -11.64 -5.82
N TYR A 100 -11.98 -11.03 -5.25
CA TYR A 100 -10.65 -10.86 -5.83
C TYR A 100 -9.56 -11.24 -4.81
N ASP A 101 -8.36 -11.48 -5.32
CA ASP A 101 -7.21 -11.89 -4.51
C ASP A 101 -6.65 -10.74 -3.68
N GLY A 102 -7.17 -10.59 -2.45
CA GLY A 102 -6.50 -9.84 -1.39
C GLY A 102 -6.64 -8.31 -1.42
N SER A 103 -5.71 -7.61 -0.75
CA SER A 103 -5.75 -6.14 -0.64
C SER A 103 -5.31 -5.45 -1.93
N ARG A 104 -5.92 -4.30 -2.25
CA ARG A 104 -5.57 -3.43 -3.40
C ARG A 104 -5.01 -2.06 -2.98
N ASN A 105 -4.77 -1.86 -1.69
CA ASN A 105 -4.37 -0.57 -1.14
C ASN A 105 -2.84 -0.47 -1.07
N VAL A 106 -2.28 0.50 -1.80
CA VAL A 106 -0.89 0.94 -1.60
C VAL A 106 -0.85 1.77 -0.30
N PRO A 107 -0.06 1.39 0.72
CA PRO A 107 0.06 2.19 1.94
C PRO A 107 0.51 3.62 1.63
N THR A 108 0.07 4.58 2.45
CA THR A 108 0.59 5.96 2.41
C THR A 108 1.54 6.15 3.58
N VAL A 109 2.77 6.56 3.28
CA VAL A 109 3.86 6.69 4.25
C VAL A 109 4.28 8.15 4.35
N THR A 110 4.39 8.66 5.56
CA THR A 110 4.90 10.01 5.87
C THR A 110 6.15 9.90 6.75
N PRO A 111 6.83 11.00 7.11
CA PRO A 111 7.95 10.95 8.07
C PRO A 111 7.60 10.27 9.42
N ASP A 112 6.34 10.35 9.84
CA ASP A 112 5.93 9.89 11.17
C ASP A 112 4.94 8.72 11.15
N PHE A 113 4.19 8.52 10.05
CA PHE A 113 3.05 7.60 10.04
C PHE A 113 2.96 6.71 8.80
N VAL A 114 2.32 5.56 8.96
CA VAL A 114 1.85 4.69 7.87
C VAL A 114 0.35 4.59 7.94
N PHE A 115 -0.33 4.76 6.80
CA PHE A 115 -1.77 4.65 6.67
C PHE A 115 -2.12 3.50 5.74
N THR A 116 -3.09 2.68 6.16
CA THR A 116 -3.59 1.55 5.39
C THR A 116 -5.10 1.51 5.44
N VAL A 117 -5.74 1.09 4.36
CA VAL A 117 -7.15 0.77 4.39
C VAL A 117 -7.40 -0.61 3.79
N GLY A 118 -7.91 -1.50 4.63
CA GLY A 118 -8.38 -2.82 4.21
C GLY A 118 -9.67 -2.74 3.40
N PRO A 119 -9.96 -3.70 2.51
CA PRO A 119 -11.16 -3.76 1.69
C PRO A 119 -12.45 -3.95 2.49
N PHE A 120 -12.38 -4.45 3.74
CA PHE A 120 -13.54 -4.46 4.64
C PHE A 120 -13.73 -3.14 5.41
N GLY A 121 -12.89 -2.12 5.16
CA GLY A 121 -13.05 -0.78 5.73
C GLY A 121 -12.21 -0.50 6.97
N HIS A 122 -11.31 -1.39 7.38
CA HIS A 122 -10.35 -1.14 8.45
C HIS A 122 -9.35 -0.06 8.02
N PHE A 123 -9.57 1.19 8.44
CA PHE A 123 -8.64 2.30 8.21
C PHE A 123 -7.78 2.50 9.47
N ARG A 124 -6.46 2.39 9.29
CA ARG A 124 -5.51 2.35 10.39
C ARG A 124 -4.35 3.31 10.15
N CYS A 125 -3.86 3.88 11.24
CA CYS A 125 -2.64 4.67 11.29
C CYS A 125 -1.65 4.01 12.26
N TYR A 126 -0.41 3.87 11.83
CA TYR A 126 0.69 3.32 12.61
C TYR A 126 1.79 4.36 12.77
N ASP A 127 2.39 4.44 13.95
CA ASP A 127 3.57 5.26 14.20
C ASP A 127 4.81 4.58 13.59
N ARG A 128 5.60 5.30 12.78
CA ARG A 128 6.77 4.71 12.10
C ARG A 128 7.96 4.43 13.01
N LYS A 129 8.02 5.05 14.19
CA LYS A 129 9.13 4.86 15.13
C LYS A 129 8.84 3.70 16.07
N THR A 130 7.60 3.58 16.55
CA THR A 130 7.20 2.52 17.48
C THR A 130 6.58 1.32 16.78
N HIS A 131 6.17 1.48 15.51
CA HIS A 131 5.41 0.51 14.71
C HIS A 131 4.01 0.21 15.27
N ALA A 132 3.60 0.90 16.34
CA ALA A 132 2.35 0.63 17.03
C ALA A 132 1.16 1.32 16.34
N PRO A 133 -0.03 0.73 16.40
CA PRO A 133 -1.25 1.40 15.96
C PRO A 133 -1.49 2.65 16.81
N ARG A 134 -1.66 3.79 16.15
CA ARG A 134 -1.93 5.08 16.80
C ARG A 134 -3.42 5.33 16.96
N TRP A 135 -4.19 4.97 15.95
CA TRP A 135 -5.64 4.98 15.93
C TRP A 135 -6.17 4.07 14.81
N SER A 136 -7.44 3.70 14.92
CA SER A 136 -8.18 2.95 13.89
C SER A 136 -9.62 3.43 13.82
N CYS A 137 -10.21 3.39 12.63
CA CYS A 137 -11.65 3.51 12.41
C CYS A 137 -12.13 2.41 11.46
N HIS A 138 -13.41 2.03 11.56
CA HIS A 138 -14.03 1.06 10.67
C HIS A 138 -15.00 1.79 9.77
N LEU A 139 -14.57 2.08 8.53
CA LEU A 139 -15.27 3.01 7.64
C LEU A 139 -16.74 2.64 7.42
N VAL A 140 -17.04 1.34 7.30
CA VAL A 140 -18.41 0.85 7.10
C VAL A 140 -19.24 1.00 8.38
N ASP A 141 -18.68 0.72 9.55
CA ASP A 141 -19.46 0.79 10.79
C ASP A 141 -19.65 2.23 11.27
N ASP A 142 -18.62 3.06 11.09
CA ASP A 142 -18.56 4.42 11.58
C ASP A 142 -19.32 5.41 10.68
N PHE A 143 -19.46 5.10 9.39
CA PHE A 143 -20.03 6.02 8.40
C PHE A 143 -21.15 5.42 7.53
N LYS A 144 -21.70 4.24 7.86
CA LYS A 144 -22.86 3.71 7.15
C LYS A 144 -24.05 4.68 7.21
N ASP A 145 -24.70 4.86 6.08
CA ASP A 145 -25.94 5.60 5.96
C ASP A 145 -27.04 4.64 5.49
N PRO A 146 -28.03 4.28 6.34
CA PRO A 146 -29.06 3.31 5.98
C PRO A 146 -29.94 3.75 4.81
N ASP A 147 -29.99 5.04 4.48
CA ASP A 147 -30.74 5.56 3.34
C ASP A 147 -29.98 5.37 2.01
N ILE A 148 -28.70 4.96 2.07
CA ILE A 148 -27.79 4.83 0.92
C ILE A 148 -27.23 3.40 0.82
N ASP A 149 -26.90 2.80 1.96
CA ASP A 149 -26.30 1.48 2.10
C ASP A 149 -27.38 0.39 2.17
N HIS A 150 -27.95 0.07 1.01
CA HIS A 150 -28.88 -1.05 0.88
C HIS A 150 -28.12 -2.37 0.65
N PRO A 151 -28.51 -3.47 1.32
CA PRO A 151 -27.85 -4.77 1.20
C PRO A 151 -28.01 -5.43 -0.18
N GLU A 152 -28.93 -4.92 -1.01
CA GLU A 152 -29.18 -5.43 -2.36
C GLU A 152 -28.26 -4.75 -3.38
N GLU A 153 -27.58 -5.55 -4.22
CA GLU A 153 -26.75 -5.02 -5.30
C GLU A 153 -27.58 -4.23 -6.33
N PRO A 154 -27.11 -3.04 -6.75
CA PRO A 154 -27.75 -2.32 -7.84
C PRO A 154 -27.69 -3.16 -9.12
N GLN A 155 -28.84 -3.41 -9.73
CA GLN A 155 -28.98 -4.22 -10.94
C GLN A 155 -28.62 -3.43 -12.20
N THR A 156 -28.59 -2.10 -12.10
CA THR A 156 -28.30 -1.21 -13.22
C THR A 156 -27.24 -0.16 -12.87
N ARG A 157 -26.50 0.30 -13.89
CA ARG A 157 -25.56 1.42 -13.76
C ARG A 157 -26.25 2.70 -13.26
N ALA A 158 -27.52 2.91 -13.61
CA ALA A 158 -28.29 4.06 -13.15
C ALA A 158 -28.55 4.00 -11.63
N GLU A 159 -28.90 2.82 -11.11
CA GLU A 159 -29.02 2.57 -9.66
C GLU A 159 -27.66 2.71 -8.96
N THR A 160 -26.58 2.20 -9.57
CA THR A 160 -25.22 2.39 -9.05
C THR A 160 -24.89 3.87 -8.92
N LEU A 161 -25.19 4.69 -9.94
CA LEU A 161 -24.90 6.13 -9.91
C LEU A 161 -25.84 6.91 -8.98
N ALA A 162 -27.11 6.53 -8.88
CA ALA A 162 -28.07 7.17 -7.98
C ALA A 162 -27.67 7.01 -6.50
N ARG A 163 -27.06 5.88 -6.14
CA ARG A 163 -26.53 5.61 -4.79
C ARG A 163 -25.22 6.35 -4.46
N THR A 164 -24.61 7.06 -5.41
CA THR A 164 -23.28 7.70 -5.23
C THR A 164 -23.33 9.14 -4.71
N GLN A 165 -24.40 9.54 -4.02
CA GLN A 165 -24.56 10.90 -3.50
C GLN A 165 -23.71 11.22 -2.26
N LEU A 166 -23.10 10.22 -1.61
CA LEU A 166 -22.01 10.45 -0.67
C LEU A 166 -20.73 10.82 -1.44
N PRO A 167 -19.84 11.66 -0.87
CA PRO A 167 -18.44 11.59 -1.23
C PRO A 167 -17.99 10.18 -0.86
N ARG A 168 -18.08 9.23 -1.80
CA ARG A 168 -17.28 8.01 -1.69
C ARG A 168 -15.89 8.56 -1.50
N TRP A 169 -15.30 8.29 -0.34
CA TRP A 169 -13.85 8.15 -0.27
C TRP A 169 -13.55 7.09 -1.31
N GLY A 170 -13.36 7.54 -2.55
CA GLY A 170 -12.80 6.76 -3.62
C GLY A 170 -11.40 6.49 -3.14
N MET A 171 -11.26 5.48 -2.29
CA MET A 171 -10.07 4.70 -2.28
C MET A 171 -9.98 4.23 -3.72
N THR A 172 -9.13 4.88 -4.48
CA THR A 172 -8.71 4.40 -5.79
C THR A 172 -7.97 3.10 -5.49
N GLN A 173 -8.72 2.03 -5.25
CA GLN A 173 -8.27 0.69 -5.51
C GLN A 173 -8.04 0.74 -7.01
N ALA A 174 -6.77 0.76 -7.40
CA ALA A 174 -6.37 0.96 -8.78
C ALA A 174 -7.19 0.04 -9.70
N PRO A 175 -7.59 0.53 -10.89
CA PRO A 175 -8.41 -0.22 -11.84
C PRO A 175 -7.78 -1.56 -12.23
#